data_AF-A0A662JTA1-F1
#
_entry.id   AF-A0A662JTA1-F1
#
_cell.length_a   1.000
_cell.length_b   1.000
_cell.length_c   1.000
_cell.angle_alpha   90.00
_cell.angle_beta   90.00
_cell.angle_gamma   90.00
#
_symmetry.space_group_name_H-M   'P 1'
#
loop_
_entity.id
_entity.type
_entity.pdbx_description
1 polymer ?
#
loop_
_entity_poly.entity_id
_entity_poly.type
_entity_poly.pdbx_seq_one_letter_code
_entity_poly.pdbx_strand_id
1 'polypeptide(L)'
;MTRKNMIQIQITAISIFIILLGALLPSATADSKISIQGFTKGVSWKPVIPMKKITMINFDGNSLIDDYTYLAAVPTSVFYDENGKHIFSNPLVFYQDRKNTKDDKERSLNARQGLDYFMEDWMSYCNGYLDQMTLINVPKNSIPHEWKAKEYTIVEGDDPYQIAS
;
A
#
# COMPACT_ATOMS: atom_id res chain seq x y z
N MET A 1 -55.30 -45.62 -30.26
CA MET A 1 -54.20 -44.69 -30.58
C MET A 1 -53.11 -45.49 -31.30
N THR A 2 -52.74 -45.13 -32.52
CA THR A 2 -51.76 -45.90 -33.31
C THR A 2 -50.33 -45.68 -32.78
N ARG A 3 -49.47 -46.70 -32.86
CA ARG A 3 -48.06 -46.66 -32.39
C ARG A 3 -47.30 -45.44 -32.92
N LYS A 4 -47.63 -44.99 -34.15
CA LYS A 4 -47.07 -43.80 -34.79
C LYS A 4 -47.44 -42.48 -34.08
N ASN A 5 -48.68 -42.37 -33.60
CA ASN A 5 -49.15 -41.19 -32.85
C ASN A 5 -48.52 -41.13 -31.45
N MET A 6 -48.26 -42.29 -30.85
CA MET A 6 -47.54 -42.38 -29.56
C MET A 6 -46.09 -41.92 -29.70
N ILE A 7 -45.40 -42.32 -30.77
CA ILE A 7 -44.03 -41.89 -31.07
C ILE A 7 -43.97 -40.38 -31.33
N GLN A 8 -44.91 -39.82 -32.09
CA GLN A 8 -44.94 -38.37 -32.35
C GLN A 8 -45.15 -37.55 -31.07
N ILE A 9 -46.00 -38.00 -30.14
CA ILE A 9 -46.21 -37.31 -28.86
C ILE A 9 -44.97 -37.37 -27.99
N GLN A 10 -44.26 -38.51 -27.97
CA GLN A 10 -42.99 -38.63 -27.24
C GLN A 10 -41.94 -37.67 -27.79
N ILE A 11 -41.83 -37.56 -29.12
CA ILE A 11 -40.89 -36.63 -29.77
C ILE A 11 -41.26 -35.18 -29.43
N THR A 12 -42.54 -34.81 -29.50
CA THR A 12 -42.97 -33.45 -29.15
C THR A 12 -42.72 -33.12 -27.68
N ALA A 13 -42.98 -34.07 -26.77
CA ALA A 13 -42.72 -33.88 -25.35
C ALA A 13 -41.23 -33.69 -25.05
N ILE A 14 -40.35 -34.46 -25.71
CA ILE A 14 -38.91 -34.33 -25.59
C ILE A 14 -38.44 -32.95 -26.10
N SER A 15 -38.95 -32.50 -27.25
CA SER A 15 -38.62 -31.17 -27.80
C SER A 15 -39.02 -30.03 -26.86
N ILE A 16 -40.22 -30.10 -26.27
CA ILE A 16 -40.69 -29.11 -25.29
C ILE A 16 -39.81 -29.13 -24.04
N PHE A 17 -39.43 -30.32 -23.57
CA PHE A 17 -38.56 -30.47 -22.42
C PHE A 17 -37.17 -29.88 -22.64
N ILE A 18 -36.58 -30.05 -23.83
CA ILE A 18 -35.29 -29.46 -24.20
C ILE A 18 -35.37 -27.93 -24.24
N ILE A 19 -36.46 -27.36 -24.77
CA ILE A 19 -36.68 -25.91 -24.81
C ILE A 19 -36.84 -25.35 -23.40
N LEU A 20 -37.58 -26.02 -22.51
CA LEU A 20 -37.69 -25.63 -21.10
C LEU A 20 -36.36 -25.73 -20.35
N LEU A 21 -35.55 -26.76 -20.63
CA LEU A 21 -34.21 -26.89 -20.04
C LEU A 21 -33.28 -25.75 -20.49
N GLY A 22 -33.38 -25.33 -21.76
CA GLY A 22 -32.62 -24.19 -22.29
C GLY A 22 -33.01 -22.86 -21.66
N ALA A 23 -34.26 -22.68 -21.26
CA ALA A 23 -34.74 -21.49 -20.55
C ALA A 23 -34.32 -21.43 -19.07
N LEU A 24 -33.88 -22.57 -18.51
CA LEU A 24 -33.38 -22.69 -17.13
C LEU A 24 -31.85 -22.63 -17.04
N LEU A 25 -31.14 -22.54 -18.18
CA LEU A 25 -29.70 -22.28 -18.15
C LEU A 25 -29.48 -20.87 -17.61
N PRO A 26 -28.83 -20.71 -16.44
CA PRO A 26 -28.48 -19.38 -15.96
C PRO A 26 -27.50 -18.76 -16.95
N SER A 27 -27.79 -17.52 -17.37
CA SER A 27 -26.87 -16.64 -18.06
C SER A 27 -25.68 -16.30 -17.15
N ALA A 28 -24.78 -17.25 -16.94
CA ALA A 28 -23.46 -17.06 -16.37
C ALA A 28 -22.49 -17.02 -17.56
N THR A 29 -21.71 -15.98 -17.83
CA THR A 29 -21.08 -15.01 -16.94
C THR A 29 -20.74 -13.75 -17.76
N ALA A 30 -21.43 -12.64 -17.51
CA ALA A 30 -20.79 -11.34 -17.62
C ALA A 30 -20.34 -10.99 -16.21
N ASP A 31 -19.14 -11.45 -15.82
CA ASP A 31 -18.48 -10.94 -14.63
C ASP A 31 -17.91 -9.55 -14.95
N SER A 32 -18.80 -8.59 -15.16
CA SER A 32 -18.44 -7.18 -15.12
C SER A 32 -18.84 -6.64 -13.75
N LYS A 33 -18.35 -7.27 -12.67
CA LYS A 33 -18.25 -6.56 -11.39
C LYS A 33 -17.11 -5.54 -11.51
N ILE A 34 -17.38 -4.40 -12.14
CA ILE A 34 -16.72 -3.17 -11.71
C ILE A 34 -17.45 -2.75 -10.43
N SER A 35 -17.12 -3.41 -9.33
CA SER A 35 -17.52 -3.01 -8.00
C SER A 35 -16.39 -2.20 -7.39
N ILE A 36 -16.22 -0.94 -7.80
CA ILE A 36 -15.38 -0.01 -7.03
C ILE A 36 -16.23 0.47 -5.86
N GLN A 37 -16.21 -0.27 -4.74
CA GLN A 37 -16.68 0.24 -3.46
C GLN A 37 -15.47 0.80 -2.71
N GLY A 38 -15.22 2.09 -2.94
CA GLY A 38 -14.24 2.88 -2.19
C GLY A 38 -14.72 3.21 -0.77
N PHE A 39 -13.83 3.84 0.00
CA PHE A 39 -13.86 3.97 1.46
C PHE A 39 -15.23 4.30 2.09
N THR A 40 -15.62 3.64 3.19
CA THR A 40 -16.80 4.04 3.98
C THR A 40 -16.48 4.72 5.33
N LYS A 41 -15.23 4.65 5.81
CA LYS A 41 -14.58 5.65 6.69
C LYS A 41 -13.06 5.57 6.51
N GLY A 42 -12.40 6.71 6.30
CA GLY A 42 -10.94 6.81 6.09
C GLY A 42 -10.52 6.82 4.63
N VAL A 43 -9.21 6.81 4.37
CA VAL A 43 -8.58 6.83 3.02
C VAL A 43 -8.13 5.45 2.55
N SER A 44 -8.49 4.38 3.25
CA SER A 44 -8.09 3.00 2.92
C SER A 44 -9.31 2.09 2.83
N TRP A 45 -9.34 1.20 1.84
CA TRP A 45 -10.52 0.36 1.53
C TRP A 45 -10.74 -0.71 2.60
N LYS A 46 -9.77 -0.83 3.51
CA LYS A 46 -9.79 -1.65 4.71
C LYS A 46 -9.08 -0.91 5.85
N PRO A 47 -9.42 -1.18 7.12
CA PRO A 47 -8.65 -0.67 8.25
C PRO A 47 -7.17 -1.04 8.14
N VAL A 48 -6.32 -0.07 8.44
CA VAL A 48 -4.85 -0.19 8.40
C VAL A 48 -4.34 -0.43 9.81
N ILE A 49 -3.41 -1.38 9.95
CA ILE A 49 -2.67 -1.66 11.17
C ILE A 49 -1.32 -0.93 11.06
N PRO A 50 -1.13 0.19 11.78
CA PRO A 50 0.16 0.85 11.82
C PRO A 50 1.20 -0.03 12.51
N MET A 51 2.37 -0.15 11.90
CA MET A 51 3.54 -0.81 12.48
C MET A 51 4.40 0.24 13.17
N LYS A 52 5.00 -0.06 14.33
CA LYS A 52 5.92 0.86 15.05
C LYS A 52 7.29 0.96 14.37
N LYS A 53 7.29 1.20 13.06
CA LYS A 53 8.47 1.30 12.21
C LYS A 53 8.47 2.65 11.51
N ILE A 54 9.58 3.00 10.88
CA ILE A 54 9.63 4.10 9.91
C ILE A 54 10.71 3.83 8.88
N THR A 55 10.46 4.25 7.64
CA THR A 55 11.47 4.29 6.58
C THR A 55 11.75 5.74 6.23
N MET A 56 13.02 6.12 6.28
CA MET A 56 13.52 7.45 5.98
C MET A 56 14.46 7.39 4.78
N ILE A 57 14.24 8.25 3.81
CA ILE A 57 15.05 8.36 2.60
C ILE A 57 15.70 9.73 2.59
N ASN A 58 17.01 9.79 2.40
CA ASN A 58 17.69 11.07 2.33
C ASN A 58 17.25 11.82 1.07
N PHE A 59 16.72 13.03 1.25
CA PHE A 59 16.30 13.88 0.15
C PHE A 59 17.51 14.44 -0.60
N ASP A 60 17.49 14.37 -1.93
CA ASP A 60 18.50 14.94 -2.80
C ASP A 60 17.85 15.69 -3.97
N GLY A 61 17.68 17.01 -3.79
CA GLY A 61 17.09 17.86 -4.83
C GLY A 61 17.93 18.02 -6.12
N ASN A 62 19.12 17.42 -6.21
CA ASN A 62 19.95 17.44 -7.42
C ASN A 62 19.87 16.13 -8.22
N SER A 63 19.16 15.13 -7.70
CA SER A 63 19.06 13.80 -8.28
C SER A 63 17.61 13.33 -8.27
N LEU A 64 17.31 12.25 -9.02
CA LEU A 64 16.03 11.54 -8.95
C LEU A 64 16.18 10.23 -8.16
N ILE A 65 17.36 9.97 -7.62
CA ILE A 65 17.66 8.71 -6.94
C ILE A 65 16.79 8.52 -5.70
N ASP A 66 16.55 9.59 -4.94
CA ASP A 66 15.69 9.61 -3.76
C ASP A 66 14.22 9.39 -4.13
N ASP A 67 13.75 9.95 -5.25
CA ASP A 67 12.42 9.68 -5.80
C ASP A 67 12.24 8.20 -6.18
N TYR A 68 13.19 7.63 -6.91
CA TYR A 68 13.16 6.19 -7.26
C TYR A 68 13.22 5.31 -6.02
N THR A 69 14.04 5.68 -5.05
CA THR A 69 14.13 5.01 -3.75
C THR A 69 12.79 5.06 -3.02
N TYR A 70 12.12 6.20 -3.04
CA TYR A 70 10.81 6.36 -2.41
C TYR A 70 9.80 5.40 -3.03
N LEU A 71 9.71 5.37 -4.35
CA LEU A 71 8.81 4.46 -5.06
C LEU A 71 9.16 2.99 -4.79
N ALA A 72 10.44 2.64 -4.75
CA ALA A 72 10.90 1.28 -4.45
C ALA A 72 10.60 0.86 -3.00
N ALA A 73 10.54 1.80 -2.06
CA ALA A 73 10.21 1.55 -0.65
C ALA A 73 8.70 1.51 -0.35
N VAL A 74 7.83 1.85 -1.31
CA VAL A 74 6.36 1.79 -1.10
C VAL A 74 5.90 0.38 -0.70
N PRO A 75 6.28 -0.72 -1.40
CA PRO A 75 5.79 -2.06 -1.08
C PRO A 75 6.24 -2.58 0.30
N THR A 76 7.35 -2.08 0.82
CA THR A 76 7.84 -2.44 2.17
C THR A 76 7.18 -1.58 3.25
N SER A 77 6.65 -0.41 2.89
CA SER A 77 6.01 0.53 3.80
C SER A 77 4.50 0.38 3.88
N VAL A 78 3.85 -0.21 2.87
CA VAL A 78 2.43 -0.57 2.91
C VAL A 78 2.20 -1.85 2.12
N PHE A 79 1.63 -2.86 2.77
CA PHE A 79 1.36 -4.15 2.14
C PHE A 79 0.12 -4.81 2.75
N TYR A 80 -0.50 -5.69 1.94
CA TYR A 80 -1.65 -6.48 2.36
C TYR A 80 -1.19 -7.90 2.71
N ASP A 81 -1.53 -8.36 3.91
CA ASP A 81 -1.37 -9.76 4.30
C ASP A 81 -2.63 -10.53 3.93
N GLU A 82 -2.52 -11.44 2.98
CA GLU A 82 -3.62 -12.30 2.52
C GLU A 82 -4.11 -13.25 3.64
N ASN A 83 -3.22 -13.70 4.51
CA ASN A 83 -3.55 -14.69 5.55
C ASN A 83 -4.36 -14.05 6.68
N GLY A 84 -3.85 -12.96 7.25
CA GLY A 84 -4.53 -12.17 8.27
C GLY A 84 -5.62 -11.28 7.71
N LYS A 85 -5.65 -11.06 6.40
CA LYS A 85 -6.55 -10.13 5.71
C LYS A 85 -6.43 -8.71 6.27
N HIS A 86 -5.23 -8.23 6.51
CA HIS A 86 -4.98 -6.89 7.06
C HIS A 86 -4.06 -6.07 6.16
N ILE A 87 -4.27 -4.75 6.13
CA ILE A 87 -3.29 -3.83 5.55
C ILE A 87 -2.35 -3.42 6.69
N PHE A 88 -1.06 -3.62 6.50
CA PHE A 88 -0.03 -3.09 7.38
C PHE A 88 0.61 -1.87 6.74
N SER A 89 0.95 -0.88 7.55
CA SER A 89 1.72 0.26 7.06
C SER A 89 2.64 0.85 8.11
N ASN A 90 3.75 1.43 7.66
CA ASN A 90 4.55 2.38 8.43
C ASN A 90 4.77 3.65 7.62
N PRO A 91 5.15 4.76 8.27
CA PRO A 91 5.51 5.97 7.56
C PRO A 91 6.72 5.74 6.65
N LEU A 92 6.64 6.36 5.48
CA LEU A 92 7.69 6.46 4.47
C LEU A 92 7.88 7.94 4.17
N VAL A 93 9.02 8.49 4.59
CA VAL A 93 9.25 9.94 4.59
C VAL A 93 10.61 10.29 4.02
N PHE A 94 10.70 11.47 3.42
CA PHE A 94 11.99 12.07 3.13
C PHE A 94 12.60 12.66 4.41
N TYR A 95 13.87 12.36 4.63
CA TYR A 95 14.71 12.97 5.66
C TYR A 95 15.49 14.12 5.04
N GLN A 96 15.54 15.23 5.77
CA GLN A 96 16.37 16.38 5.45
C GLN A 96 17.11 16.85 6.71
N ASP A 97 18.38 17.18 6.56
CA ASP A 97 19.13 17.82 7.63
C ASP A 97 18.54 19.17 8.00
N ARG A 98 18.66 19.52 9.28
CA ARG A 98 18.20 20.82 9.76
C ARG A 98 19.08 21.92 9.18
N LYS A 99 18.52 22.72 8.28
CA LYS A 99 19.19 23.92 7.77
C LYS A 99 19.15 25.01 8.85
N ASN A 100 20.33 25.52 9.21
CA ASN A 100 20.47 26.69 10.08
C ASN A 100 20.43 27.97 9.23
N THR A 101 19.24 28.35 8.78
CA THR A 101 19.05 29.59 8.01
C THR A 101 18.48 30.69 8.90
N LYS A 102 19.08 31.88 8.81
CA LYS A 102 18.62 33.09 9.53
C LYS A 102 17.55 33.86 8.77
N ASP A 103 17.32 33.52 7.50
CA ASP A 103 16.33 34.14 6.64
C ASP A 103 14.95 33.48 6.81
N ASP A 104 13.93 34.28 7.08
CA ASP A 104 12.56 33.83 7.30
C ASP A 104 11.94 33.21 6.04
N LYS A 105 12.37 33.63 4.84
CA LYS A 105 11.91 33.05 3.57
C LYS A 105 12.44 31.63 3.36
N GLU A 106 13.68 31.35 3.75
CA GLU A 106 14.25 30.01 3.67
C GLU A 106 13.70 29.09 4.77
N ARG A 107 13.36 29.65 5.94
CA ARG A 107 12.73 28.89 7.02
C ARG A 107 11.37 28.32 6.63
N SER A 108 10.56 29.05 5.87
CA SER A 108 9.24 28.56 5.44
C SER A 108 9.31 27.42 4.41
N LEU A 109 10.46 27.26 3.73
CA LEU A 109 10.72 26.16 2.79
C LEU A 109 11.39 24.95 3.46
N ASN A 110 11.58 24.98 4.78
CA ASN A 110 12.28 23.94 5.50
C ASN A 110 11.37 22.75 5.84
N ALA A 111 11.37 21.73 4.97
CA ALA A 111 10.60 20.50 5.17
C ALA A 111 10.94 19.76 6.48
N ARG A 112 12.14 19.98 7.05
CA ARG A 112 12.54 19.39 8.34
C ARG A 112 11.58 19.73 9.47
N GLN A 113 11.00 20.94 9.50
CA GLN A 113 10.07 21.30 10.57
C GLN A 113 8.82 20.40 10.55
N GLY A 114 8.29 20.09 9.36
CA GLY A 114 7.16 19.17 9.21
C GLY A 114 7.51 17.75 9.66
N LEU A 115 8.73 17.30 9.33
CA LEU A 115 9.24 16.01 9.79
C LEU A 115 9.38 15.96 11.33
N ASP A 116 9.85 17.04 11.96
CA ASP A 116 10.01 17.09 13.42
C ASP A 116 8.65 16.93 14.12
N TYR A 117 7.61 17.65 13.68
CA TYR A 117 6.25 17.50 14.23
C TYR A 117 5.67 16.11 13.96
N PHE A 118 5.85 15.61 12.75
CA PHE A 118 5.41 14.25 12.41
C PHE A 118 6.05 13.21 13.32
N MET A 119 7.36 13.33 13.56
CA MET A 119 8.09 12.41 14.41
C MET A 119 7.72 12.56 15.88
N GLU A 120 7.39 13.76 16.36
CA GLU A 120 6.86 13.95 17.71
C GLU A 120 5.60 13.11 17.94
N ASP A 121 4.62 13.24 17.04
CA ASP A 121 3.36 12.48 17.09
C ASP A 121 3.60 10.97 16.92
N TRP A 122 4.46 10.59 15.98
CA TRP A 122 4.72 9.18 15.68
C TRP A 122 5.49 8.49 16.80
N MET A 123 6.49 9.14 17.37
CA MET A 123 7.21 8.63 18.53
C MET A 123 6.27 8.53 19.74
N SER A 124 5.39 9.52 19.95
CA SER A 124 4.36 9.47 21.00
C SER A 124 3.44 8.25 20.83
N TYR A 125 2.94 8.01 19.61
CA TYR A 125 2.17 6.80 19.26
C TYR A 125 2.95 5.50 19.57
N CYS A 126 4.26 5.51 19.36
CA CYS A 126 5.13 4.36 19.60
C CYS A 126 5.60 4.24 21.07
N ASN A 127 5.10 5.07 22.00
CA ASN A 127 5.58 5.14 23.39
C ASN A 127 7.06 5.52 23.52
N GLY A 128 7.53 6.42 22.67
CA GLY A 128 8.89 6.95 22.65
C GLY A 128 9.94 6.00 22.06
N TYR A 129 9.53 4.86 21.48
CA TYR A 129 10.49 3.87 20.96
C TYR A 129 9.93 3.06 19.78
N LEU A 130 10.64 3.08 18.64
CA LEU A 130 10.29 2.30 17.45
C LEU A 130 10.81 0.86 17.57
N ASP A 131 10.10 -0.08 16.95
CA ASP A 131 10.61 -1.44 16.76
C ASP A 131 11.73 -1.46 15.71
N GLN A 132 11.61 -0.68 14.63
CA GLN A 132 12.63 -0.62 13.57
C GLN A 132 12.67 0.76 12.90
N MET A 133 13.86 1.21 12.51
CA MET A 133 14.07 2.37 11.66
C MET A 133 14.94 1.98 10.45
N THR A 134 14.39 2.14 9.25
CA THR A 134 15.12 1.93 8.00
C THR A 134 15.62 3.27 7.48
N LEU A 135 16.93 3.37 7.24
CA LEU A 135 17.63 4.57 6.79
C LEU A 135 18.21 4.27 5.41
N ILE A 136 17.71 4.94 4.37
CA ILE A 136 18.22 4.80 3.01
C ILE A 136 18.96 6.07 2.62
N ASN A 137 20.28 5.97 2.45
CA ASN A 137 21.20 7.08 2.26
C ASN A 137 21.15 8.17 3.35
N VAL A 138 20.52 7.89 4.50
CA VAL A 138 20.45 8.81 5.65
C VAL A 138 21.59 8.48 6.63
N PRO A 139 22.50 9.44 6.91
CA PRO A 139 23.55 9.23 7.90
C PRO A 139 22.95 8.95 9.29
N LYS A 140 23.26 7.79 9.90
CA LYS A 140 22.70 7.42 11.21
C LYS A 140 22.98 8.47 12.30
N ASN A 141 24.13 9.14 12.23
CA ASN A 141 24.52 10.18 13.18
C ASN A 141 23.75 11.50 13.02
N SER A 142 23.02 11.71 11.92
CA SER A 142 22.15 12.88 11.74
C SER A 142 20.76 12.69 12.36
N ILE A 143 20.40 11.46 12.76
CA ILE A 143 19.13 11.17 13.42
C ILE A 143 19.13 11.77 14.85
N PRO A 144 18.14 12.59 15.21
CA PRO A 144 17.96 13.09 16.57
C PRO A 144 17.94 11.97 17.61
N HIS A 145 18.59 12.20 18.75
CA HIS A 145 18.71 11.22 19.82
C HIS A 145 17.36 10.79 20.44
N GLU A 146 16.32 11.60 20.24
CA GLU A 146 14.95 11.34 20.65
C GLU A 146 14.27 10.28 19.76
N TRP A 147 14.70 10.12 18.51
CA TRP A 147 14.12 9.18 17.55
C TRP A 147 14.79 7.81 17.64
N LYS A 148 14.44 7.08 18.70
CA LYS A 148 15.07 5.79 19.05
C LYS A 148 14.33 4.61 18.41
N ALA A 149 15.09 3.62 17.96
CA ALA A 149 14.58 2.33 17.48
C ALA A 149 15.36 1.15 18.08
N LYS A 150 14.71 0.00 18.22
CA LYS A 150 15.37 -1.25 18.68
C LYS A 150 16.37 -1.72 17.63
N GLU A 151 15.93 -1.68 16.37
CA GLU A 151 16.70 -2.14 15.23
C GLU A 151 16.84 -1.04 14.19
N TYR A 152 18.01 -1.00 13.55
CA TYR A 152 18.31 -0.09 12.45
C TYR A 152 18.67 -0.92 11.22
N THR A 153 18.00 -0.64 10.11
CA THR A 153 18.40 -1.15 8.79
C THR A 153 18.97 0.02 8.01
N ILE A 154 20.21 -0.08 7.56
CA ILE A 154 20.88 0.98 6.81
C ILE A 154 21.13 0.46 5.40
N VAL A 155 20.67 1.21 4.41
CA VAL A 155 20.85 0.94 2.99
C VAL A 155 21.58 2.13 2.40
N GLU A 156 22.71 1.88 1.73
CA GLU A 156 23.50 2.90 1.05
C GLU A 156 23.63 2.50 -0.42
N GLY A 157 23.43 3.45 -1.33
CA GLY A 157 23.55 3.21 -2.76
C GLY A 157 23.46 4.50 -3.55
N ASP A 158 24.24 4.60 -4.63
CA ASP A 158 24.31 5.76 -5.51
C ASP A 158 23.59 5.53 -6.86
N ASP A 159 23.06 4.32 -7.08
CA ASP A 159 22.26 3.97 -8.24
C ASP A 159 21.01 3.14 -7.86
N PRO A 160 19.98 3.09 -8.72
CA PRO A 160 18.73 2.38 -8.42
C PRO A 160 18.89 0.87 -8.22
N TYR A 161 19.91 0.25 -8.82
CA TYR A 161 20.14 -1.19 -8.70
C TYR A 161 20.68 -1.54 -7.32
N GLN A 162 21.64 -0.77 -6.82
CA GLN A 162 22.22 -0.96 -5.48
C GLN A 162 21.18 -0.73 -4.38
N ILE A 163 20.30 0.24 -4.56
CA ILE A 163 19.25 0.55 -3.58
C ILE A 163 18.18 -0.55 -3.55
N ALA A 164 17.93 -1.21 -4.68
CA ALA A 164 16.92 -2.24 -4.82
C ALA A 164 17.40 -3.67 -4.52
N SER A 165 18.72 -3.89 -4.34
CA SER A 165 19.33 -5.20 -4.05
C SER A 165 19.35 -5.54 -2.56
#